data_AF-A0A4Y7MQD3-F1
#
_entry.id   AF-A0A4Y7MQD3-F1
#
_cell.length_a   1.000
_cell.length_b   1.000
_cell.length_c   1.000
_cell.angle_alpha   90.00
_cell.angle_beta   90.00
_cell.angle_gamma   90.00
#
_symmetry.space_group_name_H-M   'P 1'
#
loop_
_entity.id
_entity.type
_entity.pdbx_description
1 polymer ?
#
loop_
_entity_poly.entity_id
_entity_poly.type
_entity_poly.pdbx_seq_one_letter_code
_entity_poly.pdbx_strand_id
1 'polypeptide(L)'
;MAATLAAITVPSPQTEDSMDAKPSPTSDSRTSTPEPKTTFKDKREALEAFKDLLREKNVPSNASWDQALKYIQRDPRLAALGKLTERKQAFHAYKTQKQKEEKEEQRLKAKKAKEDLEAFLLIDSSINSSTKYFRCEEIYGNLEVWKNVPEGERRDIYEDAIFHLSKREKEEEKALRKRNMKNLTRVLDSITDITHRTAWTEAQQLLLDNPSFAEDNDLLAMDKEDALVVFEQHIRELEHEEEEERERGKRRIKRLQRKNRDSFLNLLDELHENGKLTSMSLWVELYPIISTDLRFSAMLGQPGSNPLDLFKFYIEDLKSRFHDEKKIIKEILKQKLFEVDIKTTFEDFATVVCDDKRSLTLDGGNVKLTYNALLEKAEVREKERLKDDNRRSKKLENAFRNLLRAKEVDHLATWETSLPKLEGDPAFEAIIAESDRIRIFK
;
A
#
# COMPACT_ATOMS: atom_id res chain seq x y z
N MET A 1 -7.54 -3.68 38.08
CA MET A 1 -7.96 -2.48 38.84
C MET A 1 -9.30 -2.09 38.26
N ALA A 2 -10.45 -2.44 38.85
CA ALA A 2 -10.92 -2.19 40.22
C ALA A 2 -11.19 -0.68 40.45
N ALA A 3 -12.40 -0.23 40.78
CA ALA A 3 -13.66 -0.97 40.89
C ALA A 3 -14.90 -0.08 40.65
N THR A 4 -16.00 -0.70 40.23
CA THR A 4 -17.37 -0.17 40.31
C THR A 4 -18.13 -0.92 41.39
N LEU A 5 -18.96 -0.22 42.18
CA LEU A 5 -20.08 -0.81 42.91
C LEU A 5 -21.01 0.28 43.45
N ALA A 6 -22.31 -0.02 43.49
CA ALA A 6 -23.32 0.75 44.20
C ALA A 6 -24.18 -0.23 45.02
N ALA A 7 -24.61 0.17 46.21
CA ALA A 7 -25.55 -0.57 47.06
C ALA A 7 -26.24 0.38 48.05
N ILE A 8 -27.46 0.04 48.47
CA ILE A 8 -28.32 0.84 49.34
C ILE A 8 -29.01 -0.06 50.39
N THR A 9 -29.33 0.50 51.57
CA THR A 9 -30.23 0.03 52.64
C THR A 9 -29.86 -1.16 53.58
N VAL A 10 -29.90 -0.81 54.87
CA VAL A 10 -30.28 -1.49 56.14
C VAL A 10 -31.04 -2.84 56.08
N PRO A 11 -30.94 -3.70 57.13
CA PRO A 11 -31.83 -3.61 58.30
C PRO A 11 -31.20 -3.86 59.70
N SER A 12 -32.04 -3.82 60.74
CA SER A 12 -31.82 -4.10 62.20
C SER A 12 -32.92 -5.12 62.64
N PRO A 13 -33.14 -5.58 63.92
CA PRO A 13 -32.49 -5.29 65.23
C PRO A 13 -32.28 -6.53 66.18
N GLN A 14 -31.85 -6.29 67.44
CA GLN A 14 -32.12 -6.98 68.76
C GLN A 14 -30.98 -6.57 69.77
N THR A 15 -31.12 -6.08 71.02
CA THR A 15 -31.83 -6.45 72.29
C THR A 15 -31.19 -7.65 73.04
N GLU A 16 -31.00 -7.72 74.37
CA GLU A 16 -31.45 -6.94 75.58
C GLU A 16 -30.20 -6.56 76.47
N ASP A 17 -30.09 -6.40 77.81
CA ASP A 17 -30.94 -6.36 79.05
C ASP A 17 -30.17 -5.70 80.26
N SER A 18 -30.85 -5.38 81.40
CA SER A 18 -30.41 -5.28 82.83
C SER A 18 -29.21 -4.39 83.28
N MET A 19 -29.09 -3.83 84.51
CA MET A 19 -29.83 -3.81 85.80
C MET A 19 -29.41 -2.51 86.59
N ASP A 20 -29.70 -2.12 87.85
CA ASP A 20 -30.35 -2.67 89.07
C ASP A 20 -31.05 -1.51 89.89
N ALA A 21 -31.45 -1.74 91.14
CA ALA A 21 -32.34 -0.95 92.02
C ALA A 21 -31.69 -0.09 93.15
N LYS A 22 -32.48 0.87 93.71
CA LYS A 22 -32.83 1.07 95.16
C LYS A 22 -33.66 2.37 95.39
N PRO A 23 -34.36 2.60 96.54
CA PRO A 23 -35.74 2.15 96.74
C PRO A 23 -36.76 3.25 97.16
N SER A 24 -38.04 2.86 97.25
CA SER A 24 -39.22 3.59 97.78
C SER A 24 -39.21 3.73 99.33
N PRO A 25 -40.15 4.44 100.03
CA PRO A 25 -41.51 4.94 99.67
C PRO A 25 -41.67 6.49 99.89
N THR A 26 -42.80 7.20 100.14
CA THR A 26 -44.15 6.94 100.73
C THR A 26 -45.26 7.92 100.27
N SER A 27 -46.53 7.48 100.44
CA SER A 27 -47.78 8.25 100.65
C SER A 27 -48.50 9.03 99.52
N ASP A 28 -49.76 8.63 99.37
CA ASP A 28 -50.99 9.44 99.30
C ASP A 28 -51.68 9.94 98.01
N SER A 29 -52.91 9.42 97.87
CA SER A 29 -54.15 10.09 97.46
C SER A 29 -54.43 10.50 95.99
N ARG A 30 -55.41 9.77 95.43
CA ARG A 30 -56.56 10.25 94.62
C ARG A 30 -56.34 10.62 93.14
N THR A 31 -56.44 9.58 92.32
CA THR A 31 -57.43 9.49 91.22
C THR A 31 -57.65 10.75 90.37
N SER A 32 -56.86 10.90 89.31
CA SER A 32 -57.20 11.63 88.08
C SER A 32 -56.90 10.74 86.87
N THR A 33 -57.68 10.85 85.80
CA THR A 33 -57.50 10.06 84.57
C THR A 33 -56.16 10.35 83.89
N PRO A 34 -55.46 9.33 83.35
CA PRO A 34 -54.11 9.51 82.81
C PRO A 34 -54.11 10.08 81.38
N GLU A 35 -53.52 11.26 81.21
CA GLU A 35 -53.01 11.70 79.90
C GLU A 35 -51.69 10.98 79.55
N PRO A 36 -51.41 10.71 78.27
CA PRO A 36 -50.21 9.99 77.86
C PRO A 36 -48.94 10.84 78.04
N LYS A 37 -48.15 10.52 79.06
CA LYS A 37 -46.83 11.13 79.31
C LYS A 37 -45.86 10.73 78.19
N THR A 38 -45.50 11.69 77.34
CA THR A 38 -44.45 11.53 76.32
C THR A 38 -43.07 11.53 76.97
N THR A 39 -42.57 10.35 77.34
CA THR A 39 -41.24 10.17 77.91
C THR A 39 -40.17 10.17 76.83
N PHE A 40 -39.46 11.28 76.67
CA PHE A 40 -38.27 11.37 75.82
C PHE A 40 -37.03 10.83 76.56
N LYS A 41 -36.16 10.13 75.83
CA LYS A 41 -34.97 9.41 76.32
C LYS A 41 -33.77 10.32 76.56
N ASP A 42 -33.70 11.45 75.86
CA ASP A 42 -32.71 12.51 76.07
C ASP A 42 -33.28 13.91 75.73
N LYS A 43 -32.66 14.96 76.28
CA LYS A 43 -32.98 16.36 76.01
C LYS A 43 -32.91 16.70 74.51
N ARG A 44 -32.02 16.06 73.75
CA ARG A 44 -31.93 16.24 72.29
C ARG A 44 -33.17 15.71 71.55
N GLU A 45 -33.72 14.59 72.01
CA GLU A 45 -34.92 13.98 71.42
C GLU A 45 -36.17 14.83 71.71
N ALA A 46 -36.31 15.32 72.94
CA ALA A 46 -37.39 16.25 73.32
C ALA A 46 -37.36 17.56 72.50
N LEU A 47 -36.16 18.05 72.14
CA LEU A 47 -35.98 19.22 71.28
C LEU A 47 -36.31 18.93 69.81
N GLU A 48 -36.05 17.72 69.30
CA GLU A 48 -36.41 17.36 67.92
C GLU A 48 -37.91 17.10 67.78
N ALA A 49 -38.51 16.34 68.71
CA ALA A 49 -39.96 16.10 68.76
C ALA A 49 -40.79 17.40 68.89
N PHE A 50 -40.18 18.49 69.38
CA PHE A 50 -40.76 19.83 69.37
C PHE A 50 -40.69 20.52 68.01
N LYS A 51 -39.59 20.37 67.25
CA LYS A 51 -39.54 20.82 65.86
C LYS A 51 -40.53 20.05 64.99
N ASP A 52 -40.65 18.74 65.22
CA ASP A 52 -41.61 17.91 64.51
C ASP A 52 -43.05 18.24 64.91
N LEU A 53 -43.33 18.57 66.19
CA LEU A 53 -44.61 19.17 66.58
C LEU A 53 -44.91 20.47 65.81
N LEU A 54 -43.93 21.37 65.70
CA LEU A 54 -44.08 22.62 64.94
C LEU A 54 -44.32 22.34 63.44
N ARG A 55 -43.69 21.31 62.87
CA ARG A 55 -43.89 20.81 61.51
C ARG A 55 -45.28 20.20 61.32
N GLU A 56 -45.71 19.27 62.19
CA GLU A 56 -47.05 18.65 62.22
C GLU A 56 -48.17 19.69 62.29
N LYS A 57 -48.05 20.69 63.17
CA LYS A 57 -49.04 21.78 63.29
C LYS A 57 -48.86 22.89 62.22
N ASN A 58 -48.01 22.66 61.22
CA ASN A 58 -47.75 23.55 60.08
C ASN A 58 -47.38 25.01 60.46
N VAL A 59 -46.71 25.22 61.58
CA VAL A 59 -46.42 26.57 62.09
C VAL A 59 -45.61 27.38 61.06
N PRO A 60 -46.08 28.57 60.61
CA PRO A 60 -45.41 29.32 59.54
C PRO A 60 -43.99 29.77 59.90
N SER A 61 -43.09 29.78 58.90
CA SER A 61 -41.70 30.25 59.05
C SER A 61 -41.56 31.72 59.47
N ASN A 62 -42.61 32.54 59.27
CA ASN A 62 -42.68 33.93 59.71
C ASN A 62 -43.29 34.13 61.12
N ALA A 63 -44.03 33.16 61.67
CA ALA A 63 -44.88 33.33 62.85
C ALA A 63 -44.14 33.83 64.12
N SER A 64 -44.80 34.62 64.97
CA SER A 64 -44.28 34.97 66.30
C SER A 64 -44.35 33.77 67.26
N TRP A 65 -43.60 33.83 68.37
CA TRP A 65 -43.67 32.81 69.43
C TRP A 65 -45.11 32.66 69.99
N ASP A 66 -45.80 33.78 70.18
CA ASP A 66 -47.14 33.83 70.77
C ASP A 66 -48.24 33.45 69.75
N GLN A 67 -47.95 33.55 68.45
CA GLN A 67 -48.76 32.92 67.40
C GLN A 67 -48.52 31.41 67.37
N ALA A 68 -47.26 30.97 67.39
CA ALA A 68 -46.89 29.54 67.41
C ALA A 68 -47.51 28.80 68.61
N LEU A 69 -47.47 29.42 69.80
CA LEU A 69 -48.11 28.90 71.02
C LEU A 69 -49.58 28.54 70.80
N LYS A 70 -50.37 29.32 70.04
CA LYS A 70 -51.79 29.03 69.79
C LYS A 70 -52.03 27.70 69.09
N TYR A 71 -51.09 27.26 68.23
CA TYR A 71 -51.16 25.98 67.52
C TYR A 71 -50.70 24.78 68.37
N ILE A 72 -49.83 25.00 69.37
CA ILE A 72 -49.15 23.93 70.14
C ILE A 72 -49.54 23.86 71.63
N GLN A 73 -50.25 24.86 72.16
CA GLN A 73 -50.63 24.96 73.59
C GLN A 73 -51.46 23.79 74.14
N ARG A 74 -52.12 23.01 73.27
CA ARG A 74 -52.92 21.83 73.65
C ARG A 74 -52.16 20.50 73.50
N ASP A 75 -50.88 20.54 73.12
CA ASP A 75 -50.12 19.33 72.82
C ASP A 75 -49.26 18.87 74.01
N PRO A 76 -49.41 17.63 74.51
CA PRO A 76 -48.63 17.13 75.65
C PRO A 76 -47.11 17.23 75.47
N ARG A 77 -46.61 17.15 74.23
CA ARG A 77 -45.18 17.30 73.94
C ARG A 77 -44.63 18.67 74.36
N LEU A 78 -45.47 19.73 74.36
CA LEU A 78 -45.08 21.06 74.84
C LEU A 78 -44.74 21.05 76.34
N ALA A 79 -45.43 20.25 77.15
CA ALA A 79 -45.19 20.18 78.59
C ALA A 79 -43.83 19.53 78.91
N ALA A 80 -43.41 18.55 78.11
CA ALA A 80 -42.21 17.74 78.30
C ALA A 80 -40.87 18.44 77.96
N LEU A 81 -40.89 19.64 77.37
CA LEU A 81 -39.66 20.43 77.14
C LEU A 81 -39.19 21.16 78.41
N GLY A 82 -37.90 21.50 78.43
CA GLY A 82 -37.29 22.33 79.48
C GLY A 82 -37.75 23.79 79.50
N LYS A 83 -36.87 24.69 79.95
CA LYS A 83 -37.23 26.08 80.30
C LYS A 83 -37.72 26.87 79.08
N LEU A 84 -38.53 27.91 79.31
CA LEU A 84 -39.11 28.76 78.25
C LEU A 84 -38.05 29.33 77.28
N THR A 85 -36.84 29.61 77.77
CA THR A 85 -35.68 30.00 76.96
C THR A 85 -35.28 28.94 75.94
N GLU A 86 -35.22 27.67 76.34
CA GLU A 86 -34.86 26.52 75.49
C GLU A 86 -35.95 26.27 74.44
N ARG A 87 -37.23 26.39 74.83
CA ARG A 87 -38.37 26.27 73.91
C ARG A 87 -38.35 27.38 72.85
N LYS A 88 -38.07 28.64 73.25
CA LYS A 88 -37.88 29.76 72.31
C LYS A 88 -36.68 29.54 71.40
N GLN A 89 -35.54 29.08 71.92
CA GLN A 89 -34.34 28.78 71.12
C GLN A 89 -34.60 27.70 70.07
N ALA A 90 -35.29 26.61 70.46
CA ALA A 90 -35.69 25.54 69.53
C ALA A 90 -36.66 26.04 68.45
N PHE A 91 -37.60 26.91 68.80
CA PHE A 91 -38.51 27.56 67.84
C PHE A 91 -37.78 28.51 66.89
N HIS A 92 -36.82 29.31 67.35
CA HIS A 92 -35.99 30.13 66.47
C HIS A 92 -35.17 29.27 65.49
N ALA A 93 -34.59 28.15 65.97
CA ALA A 93 -33.91 27.19 65.10
C ALA A 93 -34.88 26.56 64.08
N TYR A 94 -36.09 26.17 64.48
CA TYR A 94 -37.15 25.70 63.58
C TYR A 94 -37.52 26.74 62.52
N LYS A 95 -37.70 28.02 62.88
CA LYS A 95 -38.02 29.08 61.92
C LYS A 95 -36.93 29.22 60.86
N THR A 96 -35.66 29.28 61.28
CA THR A 96 -34.51 29.37 60.36
C THR A 96 -34.39 28.13 59.47
N GLN A 97 -34.58 26.93 60.03
CA GLN A 97 -34.60 25.67 59.30
C GLN A 97 -35.73 25.67 58.25
N LYS A 98 -36.97 25.94 58.66
CA LYS A 98 -38.14 25.92 57.77
C LYS A 98 -38.07 27.00 56.68
N GLN A 99 -37.59 28.20 57.00
CA GLN A 99 -37.34 29.25 56.00
C GLN A 99 -36.27 28.83 54.98
N LYS A 100 -35.27 28.05 55.39
CA LYS A 100 -34.31 27.43 54.47
C LYS A 100 -34.95 26.33 53.63
N GLU A 101 -35.71 25.42 54.25
CA GLU A 101 -36.42 24.32 53.57
C GLU A 101 -37.39 24.86 52.51
N GLU A 102 -38.24 25.84 52.85
CA GLU A 102 -39.17 26.53 51.93
C GLU A 102 -38.43 27.22 50.76
N LYS A 103 -37.30 27.88 51.03
CA LYS A 103 -36.48 28.54 49.98
C LYS A 103 -35.75 27.52 49.09
N GLU A 104 -35.34 26.38 49.63
CA GLU A 104 -34.69 25.29 48.93
C GLU A 104 -35.68 24.53 48.03
N GLU A 105 -36.92 24.31 48.50
CA GLU A 105 -38.04 23.78 47.71
C GLU A 105 -38.41 24.73 46.57
N GLN A 106 -38.58 26.03 46.85
CA GLN A 106 -38.84 27.04 45.82
C GLN A 106 -37.73 27.08 44.75
N ARG A 107 -36.45 27.02 45.17
CA ARG A 107 -35.30 26.95 44.25
C ARG A 107 -35.34 25.67 43.40
N LEU A 108 -35.69 24.52 44.00
CA LEU A 108 -35.77 23.24 43.28
C LEU A 108 -36.93 23.20 42.30
N LYS A 109 -38.11 23.72 42.68
CA LYS A 109 -39.27 23.85 41.79
C LYS A 109 -38.99 24.82 40.64
N ALA A 110 -38.35 25.95 40.91
CA ALA A 110 -37.95 26.90 39.87
C ALA A 110 -36.91 26.29 38.92
N LYS A 111 -35.88 25.60 39.44
CA LYS A 111 -34.90 24.87 38.62
C LYS A 111 -35.59 23.84 37.72
N LYS A 112 -36.46 23.00 38.29
CA LYS A 112 -37.21 22.01 37.50
C LYS A 112 -38.09 22.68 36.43
N ALA A 113 -38.77 23.78 36.73
CA ALA A 113 -39.59 24.48 35.74
C ALA A 113 -38.76 25.00 34.54
N LYS A 114 -37.50 25.41 34.76
CA LYS A 114 -36.57 25.72 33.66
C LYS A 114 -36.21 24.48 32.84
N GLU A 115 -35.81 23.40 33.49
CA GLU A 115 -35.41 22.14 32.84
C GLU A 115 -36.56 21.51 32.05
N ASP A 116 -37.79 21.55 32.59
CA ASP A 116 -39.01 21.09 31.92
C ASP A 116 -39.32 21.95 30.68
N LEU A 117 -39.07 23.27 30.73
CA LEU A 117 -39.28 24.19 29.60
C LEU A 117 -38.21 24.05 28.51
N GLU A 118 -36.94 23.95 28.91
CA GLU A 118 -35.82 23.71 27.99
C GLU A 118 -36.04 22.40 27.21
N ALA A 119 -36.35 21.31 27.91
CA ALA A 119 -36.66 20.02 27.30
C ALA A 119 -37.88 20.09 26.37
N PHE A 120 -38.91 20.86 26.73
CA PHE A 120 -40.09 21.08 25.88
C PHE A 120 -39.72 21.81 24.57
N LEU A 121 -38.99 22.92 24.64
CA LEU A 121 -38.59 23.71 23.46
C LEU A 121 -37.62 22.96 22.53
N LEU A 122 -36.83 22.01 23.05
CA LEU A 122 -35.94 21.18 22.25
C LEU A 122 -36.64 19.99 21.55
N ILE A 123 -37.83 19.60 22.00
CA ILE A 123 -38.59 18.44 21.49
C ILE A 123 -39.78 18.85 20.62
N ASP A 124 -40.45 19.97 20.93
CA ASP A 124 -41.64 20.40 20.22
C ASP A 124 -41.35 20.84 18.78
N SER A 125 -42.14 20.34 17.82
CA SER A 125 -41.94 20.54 16.38
C SER A 125 -42.70 21.74 15.80
N SER A 126 -43.35 22.57 16.63
CA SER A 126 -44.03 23.78 16.15
C SER A 126 -43.11 25.00 16.02
N ILE A 127 -41.85 24.87 16.49
CA ILE A 127 -40.78 25.87 16.34
C ILE A 127 -39.53 25.28 15.71
N ASN A 128 -38.64 26.15 15.26
CA ASN A 128 -37.33 25.85 14.67
C ASN A 128 -36.36 27.00 14.96
N SER A 129 -35.08 26.87 14.58
CA SER A 129 -34.04 27.89 14.85
C SER A 129 -34.30 29.28 14.25
N SER A 130 -35.20 29.40 13.28
CA SER A 130 -35.59 30.70 12.70
C SER A 130 -36.63 31.44 13.56
N THR A 131 -37.37 30.71 14.40
CA THR A 131 -38.52 31.20 15.17
C THR A 131 -38.11 32.27 16.18
N LYS A 132 -38.94 33.31 16.35
CA LYS A 132 -38.66 34.44 17.24
C LYS A 132 -39.43 34.35 18.54
N TYR A 133 -38.85 34.84 19.64
CA TYR A 133 -39.43 34.78 20.99
C TYR A 133 -40.91 35.16 21.06
N PHE A 134 -41.32 36.25 20.37
CA PHE A 134 -42.73 36.68 20.36
C PHE A 134 -43.69 35.59 19.85
N ARG A 135 -43.24 34.78 18.88
CA ARG A 135 -44.01 33.68 18.31
C ARG A 135 -44.09 32.49 19.27
N CYS A 136 -43.06 32.25 20.07
CA CYS A 136 -43.10 31.29 21.18
C CYS A 136 -44.12 31.73 22.26
N GLU A 137 -44.19 33.03 22.57
CA GLU A 137 -45.23 33.58 23.47
C GLU A 137 -46.65 33.43 22.88
N GLU A 138 -46.84 33.60 21.56
CA GLU A 138 -48.13 33.37 20.90
C GLU A 138 -48.59 31.89 20.92
N ILE A 139 -47.67 30.95 20.71
CA ILE A 139 -47.98 29.51 20.67
C ILE A 139 -48.10 28.93 22.08
N TYR A 140 -47.13 29.21 22.96
CA TYR A 140 -46.99 28.57 24.26
C TYR A 140 -47.49 29.41 25.44
N GLY A 141 -47.81 30.69 25.24
CA GLY A 141 -48.21 31.64 26.29
C GLY A 141 -49.37 31.19 27.18
N ASN A 142 -50.16 30.22 26.72
CA ASN A 142 -51.25 29.62 27.49
C ASN A 142 -50.88 28.37 28.30
N LEU A 143 -49.76 27.70 28.00
CA LEU A 143 -49.34 26.43 28.60
C LEU A 143 -48.73 26.64 30.00
N GLU A 144 -48.90 25.66 30.89
CA GLU A 144 -48.32 25.72 32.23
C GLU A 144 -46.78 25.67 32.22
N VAL A 145 -46.17 24.88 31.33
CA VAL A 145 -44.71 24.79 31.20
C VAL A 145 -44.06 26.16 30.92
N TRP A 146 -44.75 27.00 30.12
CA TRP A 146 -44.34 28.37 29.82
C TRP A 146 -44.63 29.33 30.99
N LYS A 147 -45.85 29.27 31.56
CA LYS A 147 -46.28 30.13 32.68
C LYS A 147 -45.52 29.89 33.98
N ASN A 148 -44.98 28.69 34.21
CA ASN A 148 -44.22 28.35 35.41
C ASN A 148 -42.82 29.00 35.46
N VAL A 149 -42.36 29.62 34.37
CA VAL A 149 -41.04 30.28 34.28
C VAL A 149 -41.20 31.81 34.11
N PRO A 150 -40.46 32.64 34.88
CA PRO A 150 -40.46 34.10 34.71
C PRO A 150 -39.97 34.54 33.32
N GLU A 151 -40.44 35.69 32.80
CA GLU A 151 -40.17 36.11 31.42
C GLU A 151 -38.67 36.27 31.10
N GLY A 152 -37.86 36.85 32.00
CA GLY A 152 -36.41 36.96 31.78
C GLY A 152 -35.75 35.60 31.62
N GLU A 153 -36.08 34.67 32.51
CA GLU A 153 -35.60 33.28 32.49
C GLU A 153 -36.10 32.53 31.23
N ARG A 154 -37.32 32.82 30.75
CA ARG A 154 -37.83 32.28 29.48
C ARG A 154 -37.05 32.77 28.27
N ARG A 155 -36.57 34.02 28.28
CA ARG A 155 -35.77 34.58 27.18
C ARG A 155 -34.40 33.91 27.11
N ASP A 156 -33.73 33.76 28.26
CA ASP A 156 -32.43 33.07 28.34
C ASP A 156 -32.54 31.62 27.84
N ILE A 157 -33.52 30.85 28.35
CA ILE A 157 -33.79 29.46 27.91
C ILE A 157 -34.16 29.39 26.42
N TYR A 158 -34.88 30.39 25.89
CA TYR A 158 -35.22 30.45 24.47
C TYR A 158 -33.99 30.67 23.57
N GLU A 159 -33.04 31.54 23.95
CA GLU A 159 -31.83 31.77 23.13
C GLU A 159 -30.95 30.50 23.12
N ASP A 160 -30.78 29.85 24.28
CA ASP A 160 -30.07 28.56 24.38
C ASP A 160 -30.78 27.46 23.57
N ALA A 161 -32.12 27.34 23.68
CA ALA A 161 -32.89 26.38 22.91
C ALA A 161 -32.79 26.62 21.39
N ILE A 162 -32.89 27.87 20.93
CA ILE A 162 -32.74 28.25 19.51
C ILE A 162 -31.32 27.95 19.01
N PHE A 163 -30.28 28.19 19.82
CA PHE A 163 -28.91 27.80 19.49
C PHE A 163 -28.76 26.28 19.33
N HIS A 164 -29.34 25.51 20.25
CA HIS A 164 -29.34 24.04 20.19
C HIS A 164 -30.15 23.47 19.02
N LEU A 165 -31.31 24.06 18.70
CA LEU A 165 -32.09 23.74 17.51
C LEU A 165 -31.29 24.04 16.23
N SER A 166 -30.69 25.23 16.13
CA SER A 166 -29.87 25.63 14.97
C SER A 166 -28.68 24.68 14.75
N LYS A 167 -28.05 24.25 15.84
CA LYS A 167 -26.98 23.25 15.78
C LYS A 167 -27.49 21.90 15.28
N ARG A 168 -28.62 21.42 15.81
CA ARG A 168 -29.22 20.13 15.42
C ARG A 168 -29.63 20.13 13.94
N GLU A 169 -30.42 21.12 13.52
CA GLU A 169 -30.86 21.30 12.13
C GLU A 169 -29.67 21.31 11.15
N LYS A 170 -28.57 21.99 11.52
CA LYS A 170 -27.33 22.07 10.73
C LYS A 170 -26.45 20.81 10.79
N GLU A 171 -26.68 19.91 11.74
CA GLU A 171 -26.06 18.58 11.77
C GLU A 171 -26.89 17.56 10.99
N GLU A 172 -28.23 17.67 11.02
CA GLU A 172 -29.19 16.91 10.22
C GLU A 172 -29.07 17.23 8.72
N GLU A 173 -29.02 18.51 8.34
CA GLU A 173 -28.77 18.97 6.95
C GLU A 173 -27.48 18.36 6.37
N LYS A 174 -26.38 18.40 7.13
CA LYS A 174 -25.10 17.78 6.71
C LYS A 174 -25.19 16.26 6.63
N ALA A 175 -25.92 15.62 7.53
CA ALA A 175 -26.13 14.18 7.50
C ALA A 175 -26.95 13.77 6.26
N LEU A 176 -28.01 14.52 5.94
CA LEU A 176 -28.83 14.32 4.75
C LEU A 176 -28.05 14.55 3.46
N ARG A 177 -27.32 15.67 3.34
CA ARG A 177 -26.41 15.93 2.21
C ARG A 177 -25.41 14.78 2.03
N LYS A 178 -24.78 14.31 3.11
CA LYS A 178 -23.83 13.18 3.06
C LYS A 178 -24.50 11.84 2.71
N ARG A 179 -25.74 11.60 3.16
CA ARG A 179 -26.57 10.45 2.77
C ARG A 179 -26.83 10.49 1.27
N ASN A 180 -27.30 11.62 0.77
CA ASN A 180 -27.71 11.84 -0.61
C ASN A 180 -26.51 11.71 -1.57
N MET A 181 -25.40 12.40 -1.30
CA MET A 181 -24.19 12.29 -2.13
C MET A 181 -23.72 10.83 -2.24
N LYS A 182 -23.62 10.11 -1.11
CA LYS A 182 -23.22 8.69 -1.10
C LYS A 182 -24.23 7.79 -1.81
N ASN A 183 -25.52 8.03 -1.65
CA ASN A 183 -26.57 7.25 -2.30
C ASN A 183 -26.54 7.48 -3.81
N LEU A 184 -26.31 8.71 -4.29
CA LEU A 184 -26.15 9.01 -5.73
C LEU A 184 -24.93 8.29 -6.32
N THR A 185 -23.76 8.33 -5.64
CA THR A 185 -22.58 7.54 -6.08
C THR A 185 -22.97 6.07 -6.31
N ARG A 186 -23.58 5.44 -5.31
CA ARG A 186 -24.04 4.03 -5.40
C ARG A 186 -25.03 3.77 -6.54
N VAL A 187 -25.86 4.76 -6.92
CA VAL A 187 -26.76 4.63 -8.07
C VAL A 187 -25.98 4.73 -9.39
N LEU A 188 -25.07 5.70 -9.52
CA LEU A 188 -24.18 5.82 -10.68
C LEU A 188 -23.37 4.52 -10.88
N ASP A 189 -22.76 4.00 -9.80
CA ASP A 189 -22.02 2.73 -9.77
C ASP A 189 -22.86 1.50 -10.18
N SER A 190 -24.20 1.62 -10.16
CA SER A 190 -25.13 0.54 -10.55
C SER A 190 -25.57 0.60 -12.02
N ILE A 191 -25.31 1.71 -12.73
CA ILE A 191 -25.73 1.92 -14.12
C ILE A 191 -24.56 1.62 -15.06
N THR A 192 -24.53 0.42 -15.63
CA THR A 192 -23.46 -0.05 -16.53
C THR A 192 -23.28 0.77 -17.81
N ASP A 193 -24.29 1.56 -18.16
CA ASP A 193 -24.33 2.35 -19.39
C ASP A 193 -23.74 3.76 -19.20
N ILE A 194 -23.40 4.13 -17.95
CA ILE A 194 -22.57 5.30 -17.68
C ILE A 194 -21.11 4.93 -17.91
N THR A 195 -20.44 5.75 -18.71
CA THR A 195 -19.05 5.56 -19.14
C THR A 195 -18.26 6.83 -18.88
N HIS A 196 -16.93 6.77 -19.01
CA HIS A 196 -16.02 7.92 -18.94
C HIS A 196 -16.25 9.00 -20.02
N ARG A 197 -17.26 8.85 -20.87
CA ARG A 197 -17.65 9.82 -21.92
C ARG A 197 -19.08 10.31 -21.81
N THR A 198 -19.88 9.73 -20.91
CA THR A 198 -21.30 10.05 -20.75
C THR A 198 -21.45 11.48 -20.24
N ALA A 199 -22.28 12.28 -20.91
CA ALA A 199 -22.56 13.66 -20.51
C ALA A 199 -23.56 13.70 -19.35
N TRP A 200 -23.53 14.76 -18.53
CA TRP A 200 -24.48 14.91 -17.41
C TRP A 200 -25.95 14.83 -17.84
N THR A 201 -26.31 15.35 -19.02
CA THR A 201 -27.66 15.28 -19.57
C THR A 201 -28.10 13.85 -19.93
N GLU A 202 -27.16 12.98 -20.29
CA GLU A 202 -27.42 11.57 -20.59
C GLU A 202 -27.53 10.77 -19.29
N ALA A 203 -26.60 10.99 -18.35
CA ALA A 203 -26.64 10.41 -17.02
C ALA A 203 -27.91 10.82 -16.24
N GLN A 204 -28.39 12.06 -16.40
CA GLN A 204 -29.64 12.51 -15.78
C GLN A 204 -30.86 11.71 -16.25
N GLN A 205 -30.92 11.32 -17.53
CA GLN A 205 -31.98 10.45 -18.04
C GLN A 205 -31.85 9.05 -17.45
N LEU A 206 -30.65 8.46 -17.48
CA LEU A 206 -30.37 7.14 -16.90
C LEU A 206 -30.64 7.06 -15.38
N LEU A 207 -30.45 8.18 -14.66
CA LEU A 207 -30.82 8.30 -13.25
C LEU A 207 -32.34 8.33 -13.04
N LEU A 208 -33.08 9.07 -13.87
CA LEU A 208 -34.55 9.11 -13.81
C LEU A 208 -35.19 7.77 -14.18
N ASP A 209 -34.56 6.99 -15.06
CA ASP A 209 -34.98 5.64 -15.44
C ASP A 209 -34.59 4.57 -14.39
N ASN A 210 -33.79 4.91 -13.37
CA ASN A 210 -33.40 3.99 -12.29
C ASN A 210 -34.32 4.15 -11.06
N PRO A 211 -35.09 3.10 -10.67
CA PRO A 211 -36.00 3.17 -9.51
C PRO A 211 -35.30 3.59 -8.20
N SER A 212 -34.02 3.23 -8.03
CA SER A 212 -33.24 3.55 -6.82
C SER A 212 -32.99 5.05 -6.61
N PHE A 213 -33.21 5.87 -7.64
CA PHE A 213 -33.15 7.32 -7.61
C PHE A 213 -34.55 7.94 -7.75
N ALA A 214 -35.39 7.40 -8.64
CA ALA A 214 -36.75 7.88 -8.87
C ALA A 214 -37.71 7.71 -7.67
N GLU A 215 -37.47 6.73 -6.78
CA GLU A 215 -38.30 6.50 -5.59
C GLU A 215 -37.77 7.20 -4.31
N ASP A 216 -36.52 7.68 -4.31
CA ASP A 216 -35.88 8.33 -3.15
C ASP A 216 -36.10 9.85 -3.20
N ASN A 217 -37.16 10.31 -2.53
CA ASN A 217 -37.55 11.72 -2.47
C ASN A 217 -36.43 12.64 -1.94
N ASP A 218 -35.58 12.16 -1.02
CA ASP A 218 -34.46 12.93 -0.49
C ASP A 218 -33.37 13.13 -1.56
N LEU A 219 -33.13 12.13 -2.44
CA LEU A 219 -32.25 12.27 -3.61
C LEU A 219 -32.82 13.24 -4.64
N LEU A 220 -34.12 13.15 -4.94
CA LEU A 220 -34.80 14.08 -5.87
C LEU A 220 -34.79 15.53 -5.36
N ALA A 221 -34.76 15.72 -4.03
CA ALA A 221 -34.65 17.02 -3.37
C ALA A 221 -33.20 17.48 -3.10
N MET A 222 -32.17 16.72 -3.52
CA MET A 222 -30.78 17.10 -3.34
C MET A 222 -30.41 18.33 -4.19
N ASP A 223 -29.45 19.12 -3.70
CA ASP A 223 -28.92 20.25 -4.47
C ASP A 223 -28.23 19.81 -5.78
N LYS A 224 -28.29 20.68 -6.78
CA LYS A 224 -27.80 20.41 -8.14
C LYS A 224 -26.29 20.55 -8.28
N GLU A 225 -25.64 21.40 -7.48
CA GLU A 225 -24.18 21.49 -7.42
C GLU A 225 -23.62 20.22 -6.76
N ASP A 226 -24.28 19.72 -5.71
CA ASP A 226 -23.93 18.44 -5.08
C ASP A 226 -24.06 17.24 -6.04
N ALA A 227 -25.14 17.20 -6.84
CA ALA A 227 -25.34 16.20 -7.87
C ALA A 227 -24.21 16.22 -8.92
N LEU A 228 -23.84 17.41 -9.39
CA LEU A 228 -22.75 17.60 -10.35
C LEU A 228 -21.38 17.23 -9.78
N VAL A 229 -21.09 17.55 -8.52
CA VAL A 229 -19.83 17.18 -7.85
C VAL A 229 -19.69 15.66 -7.70
N VAL A 230 -20.78 14.97 -7.35
CA VAL A 230 -20.78 13.49 -7.27
C VAL A 230 -20.60 12.86 -8.66
N PHE A 231 -21.29 13.38 -9.67
CA PHE A 231 -21.18 12.91 -11.04
C PHE A 231 -19.78 13.14 -11.63
N GLU A 232 -19.22 14.34 -11.47
CA GLU A 232 -17.86 14.66 -11.94
C GLU A 232 -16.82 13.72 -11.31
N GLN A 233 -16.96 13.43 -10.01
CA GLN A 233 -16.06 12.51 -9.32
C GLN A 233 -16.15 11.07 -9.86
N HIS A 234 -17.37 10.56 -10.08
CA HIS A 234 -17.59 9.23 -10.66
C HIS A 234 -17.05 9.14 -12.11
N ILE A 235 -17.26 10.18 -12.95
CA ILE A 235 -16.70 10.21 -14.31
C ILE A 235 -15.16 10.23 -14.29
N ARG A 236 -14.52 11.02 -13.42
CA ARG A 236 -13.05 11.01 -13.26
C ARG A 236 -12.51 9.64 -12.82
N GLU A 237 -13.25 8.93 -11.99
CA GLU A 237 -12.89 7.57 -11.55
C GLU A 237 -12.96 6.59 -12.74
N LEU A 238 -14.01 6.65 -13.57
CA LEU A 238 -14.10 5.88 -14.82
C LEU A 238 -13.01 6.26 -15.85
N GLU A 239 -12.67 7.54 -16.00
CA GLU A 239 -11.56 8.00 -16.85
C GLU A 239 -10.21 7.40 -16.39
N HIS A 240 -9.97 7.39 -15.08
CA HIS A 240 -8.76 6.82 -14.49
C HIS A 240 -8.69 5.30 -14.68
N GLU A 241 -9.80 4.57 -14.48
CA GLU A 241 -9.84 3.13 -14.72
C GLU A 241 -9.62 2.76 -16.19
N GLU A 242 -10.14 3.56 -17.14
CA GLU A 242 -9.93 3.32 -18.58
C GLU A 242 -8.49 3.64 -19.02
N GLU A 243 -7.86 4.69 -18.50
CA GLU A 243 -6.42 4.94 -18.71
C GLU A 243 -5.57 3.80 -18.13
N GLU A 244 -5.91 3.30 -16.93
CA GLU A 244 -5.26 2.14 -16.33
C GLU A 244 -5.43 0.87 -17.17
N GLU A 245 -6.64 0.53 -17.64
CA GLU A 245 -6.84 -0.62 -18.55
C GLU A 245 -6.07 -0.46 -19.86
N ARG A 246 -6.08 0.73 -20.45
CA ARG A 246 -5.30 1.06 -21.66
C ARG A 246 -3.80 0.85 -21.42
N GLU A 247 -3.26 1.29 -20.28
CA GLU A 247 -1.87 1.06 -19.88
C GLU A 247 -1.57 -0.40 -19.55
N ARG A 248 -2.46 -1.11 -18.84
CA ARG A 248 -2.35 -2.56 -18.61
C ARG A 248 -2.30 -3.30 -19.96
N GLY A 249 -3.12 -2.92 -20.93
CA GLY A 249 -3.11 -3.42 -22.31
C GLY A 249 -1.78 -3.19 -23.03
N LYS A 250 -1.32 -1.93 -23.11
CA LYS A 250 0.00 -1.57 -23.67
C LYS A 250 1.14 -2.36 -22.99
N ARG A 251 1.08 -2.54 -21.66
CA ARG A 251 2.06 -3.31 -20.87
C ARG A 251 2.01 -4.81 -21.18
N ARG A 252 0.82 -5.41 -21.37
CA ARG A 252 0.65 -6.81 -21.84
C ARG A 252 1.29 -7.01 -23.22
N ILE A 253 1.01 -6.12 -24.17
CA ILE A 253 1.58 -6.16 -25.53
C ILE A 253 3.11 -6.05 -25.47
N LYS A 254 3.67 -5.05 -24.76
CA LYS A 254 5.13 -4.89 -24.57
C LYS A 254 5.80 -6.07 -23.85
N ARG A 255 5.07 -6.86 -23.05
CA ARG A 255 5.56 -8.10 -22.43
C ARG A 255 5.55 -9.27 -23.42
N LEU A 256 4.48 -9.45 -24.19
CA LEU A 256 4.39 -10.48 -25.24
C LEU A 256 5.46 -10.27 -26.31
N GLN A 257 5.61 -9.02 -26.78
CA GLN A 257 6.64 -8.67 -27.77
C GLN A 257 8.06 -9.03 -27.31
N ARG A 258 8.38 -8.82 -26.02
CA ARG A 258 9.68 -9.26 -25.48
C ARG A 258 9.81 -10.78 -25.47
N LYS A 259 8.82 -11.51 -24.91
CA LYS A 259 8.80 -12.98 -24.95
C LYS A 259 8.97 -13.56 -26.36
N ASN A 260 8.44 -12.90 -27.39
CA ASN A 260 8.60 -13.34 -28.77
C ASN A 260 10.03 -13.11 -29.31
N ARG A 261 10.73 -12.05 -28.88
CA ARG A 261 12.16 -11.86 -29.16
C ARG A 261 13.00 -12.88 -28.41
N ASP A 262 12.75 -13.05 -27.11
CA ASP A 262 13.44 -14.01 -26.26
C ASP A 262 13.31 -15.44 -26.85
N SER A 263 12.08 -15.81 -27.28
CA SER A 263 11.80 -17.09 -27.93
C SER A 263 12.45 -17.24 -29.31
N PHE A 264 12.57 -16.15 -30.09
CA PHE A 264 13.31 -16.17 -31.36
C PHE A 264 14.84 -16.25 -31.15
N LEU A 265 15.39 -15.69 -30.07
CA LEU A 265 16.79 -15.90 -29.72
C LEU A 265 17.04 -17.37 -29.36
N ASN A 266 16.17 -18.00 -28.56
CA ASN A 266 16.25 -19.44 -28.30
C ASN A 266 16.19 -20.30 -29.57
N LEU A 267 15.47 -19.87 -30.62
CA LEU A 267 15.49 -20.53 -31.94
C LEU A 267 16.87 -20.41 -32.62
N LEU A 268 17.56 -19.27 -32.48
CA LEU A 268 18.93 -19.12 -32.98
C LEU A 268 19.90 -20.01 -32.18
N ASP A 269 19.75 -20.09 -30.86
CA ASP A 269 20.54 -21.00 -30.00
C ASP A 269 20.32 -22.47 -30.39
N GLU A 270 19.06 -22.93 -30.53
CA GLU A 270 18.73 -24.27 -31.02
C GLU A 270 19.37 -24.55 -32.39
N LEU A 271 19.39 -23.57 -33.30
CA LEU A 271 20.02 -23.73 -34.61
C LEU A 271 21.55 -23.72 -34.54
N HIS A 272 22.14 -23.04 -33.56
CA HIS A 272 23.59 -23.01 -33.33
C HIS A 272 24.07 -24.33 -32.71
N GLU A 273 23.40 -24.83 -31.67
CA GLU A 273 23.66 -26.14 -31.06
C GLU A 273 23.52 -27.29 -32.07
N ASN A 274 22.56 -27.20 -32.99
CA ASN A 274 22.38 -28.17 -34.09
C ASN A 274 23.33 -27.94 -35.29
N GLY A 275 24.30 -27.02 -35.20
CA GLY A 275 25.29 -26.74 -36.26
C GLY A 275 24.72 -26.12 -37.54
N LYS A 276 23.45 -25.70 -37.54
CA LYS A 276 22.76 -25.06 -38.69
C LYS A 276 23.02 -23.55 -38.75
N LEU A 277 23.45 -22.96 -37.63
CA LEU A 277 23.84 -21.56 -37.49
C LEU A 277 25.28 -21.47 -36.97
N THR A 278 26.11 -20.68 -37.64
CA THR A 278 27.51 -20.42 -37.27
C THR A 278 27.88 -18.97 -37.57
N SER A 279 29.05 -18.49 -37.12
CA SER A 279 29.56 -17.15 -37.49
C SER A 279 29.66 -16.91 -39.01
N MET A 280 29.73 -17.98 -39.81
CA MET A 280 29.83 -17.88 -41.28
C MET A 280 28.47 -17.91 -42.00
N SER A 281 27.38 -18.29 -41.33
CA SER A 281 26.06 -18.47 -41.96
C SER A 281 25.45 -17.15 -42.48
N LEU A 282 24.73 -17.23 -43.60
CA LEU A 282 24.02 -16.11 -44.21
C LEU A 282 22.51 -16.18 -43.95
N TRP A 283 21.86 -15.02 -43.84
CA TRP A 283 20.41 -14.94 -43.63
C TRP A 283 19.60 -15.69 -44.70
N VAL A 284 20.05 -15.65 -45.96
CA VAL A 284 19.39 -16.32 -47.10
C VAL A 284 19.44 -17.85 -47.00
N GLU A 285 20.45 -18.40 -46.31
CA GLU A 285 20.61 -19.84 -46.07
C GLU A 285 19.76 -20.28 -44.87
N LEU A 286 19.64 -19.43 -43.85
CA LEU A 286 18.84 -19.69 -42.65
C LEU A 286 17.33 -19.51 -42.89
N TYR A 287 16.94 -18.56 -43.75
CA TYR A 287 15.53 -18.18 -43.96
C TYR A 287 14.59 -19.34 -44.32
N PRO A 288 14.93 -20.29 -45.20
CA PRO A 288 14.09 -21.47 -45.47
C PRO A 288 13.85 -22.37 -44.25
N ILE A 289 14.72 -22.31 -43.23
CA ILE A 289 14.61 -23.08 -41.99
C ILE A 289 13.73 -22.36 -40.97
N ILE A 290 13.93 -21.04 -40.78
CA ILE A 290 13.21 -20.26 -39.75
C ILE A 290 11.83 -19.76 -40.22
N SER A 291 11.60 -19.59 -41.52
CA SER A 291 10.36 -18.99 -42.04
C SER A 291 9.09 -19.82 -41.77
N THR A 292 9.25 -21.11 -41.46
CA THR A 292 8.18 -22.03 -41.07
C THR A 292 8.01 -22.17 -39.55
N ASP A 293 8.90 -21.62 -38.73
CA ASP A 293 8.81 -21.68 -37.27
C ASP A 293 7.84 -20.60 -36.73
N LEU A 294 6.93 -21.01 -35.85
CA LEU A 294 5.93 -20.13 -35.23
C LEU A 294 6.55 -18.93 -34.51
N ARG A 295 7.77 -19.06 -33.97
CA ARG A 295 8.51 -18.01 -33.26
C ARG A 295 8.97 -16.90 -34.20
N PHE A 296 9.38 -17.26 -35.41
CA PHE A 296 9.66 -16.30 -36.49
C PHE A 296 8.38 -15.58 -36.90
N SER A 297 7.29 -16.32 -37.17
CA SER A 297 6.00 -15.72 -37.55
C SER A 297 5.45 -14.78 -36.47
N ALA A 298 5.55 -15.17 -35.19
CA ALA A 298 5.10 -14.39 -34.04
C ALA A 298 5.94 -13.12 -33.79
N MET A 299 7.10 -12.98 -34.43
CA MET A 299 7.96 -11.80 -34.39
C MET A 299 7.63 -10.75 -35.47
N LEU A 300 6.87 -11.11 -36.50
CA LEU A 300 6.56 -10.21 -37.62
C LEU A 300 5.63 -9.06 -37.20
N GLY A 301 5.79 -7.90 -37.83
CA GLY A 301 4.98 -6.70 -37.58
C GLY A 301 5.21 -6.00 -36.23
N GLN A 302 6.14 -6.50 -35.38
CA GLN A 302 6.47 -5.85 -34.13
C GLN A 302 7.41 -4.63 -34.31
N PRO A 303 7.28 -3.57 -33.50
CA PRO A 303 8.21 -2.43 -33.51
C PRO A 303 9.57 -2.79 -32.89
N GLY A 304 10.65 -2.09 -33.27
CA GLY A 304 12.01 -2.33 -32.78
C GLY A 304 12.73 -3.43 -33.56
N SER A 305 13.71 -4.09 -32.94
CA SER A 305 14.57 -5.11 -33.59
C SER A 305 13.73 -6.23 -34.20
N ASN A 306 13.91 -6.44 -35.51
CA ASN A 306 13.24 -7.49 -36.28
C ASN A 306 14.07 -8.79 -36.31
N PRO A 307 13.55 -9.93 -36.82
CA PRO A 307 14.29 -11.20 -36.89
C PRO A 307 15.67 -11.15 -37.58
N LEU A 308 15.81 -10.35 -38.65
CA LEU A 308 17.10 -10.16 -39.34
C LEU A 308 18.08 -9.32 -38.51
N ASP A 309 17.59 -8.39 -37.68
CA ASP A 309 18.46 -7.64 -36.76
C ASP A 309 18.97 -8.54 -35.64
N LEU A 310 18.08 -9.33 -35.03
CA LEU A 310 18.45 -10.30 -33.99
C LEU A 310 19.46 -11.33 -34.51
N PHE A 311 19.27 -11.83 -35.74
CA PHE A 311 20.26 -12.68 -36.41
C PHE A 311 21.61 -11.96 -36.63
N LYS A 312 21.64 -10.70 -37.07
CA LYS A 312 22.90 -9.95 -37.23
C LYS A 312 23.65 -9.84 -35.91
N PHE A 313 22.96 -9.47 -34.82
CA PHE A 313 23.57 -9.35 -33.50
C PHE A 313 24.09 -10.71 -32.99
N TYR A 314 23.35 -11.79 -33.24
CA TYR A 314 23.79 -13.16 -32.92
C TYR A 314 25.09 -13.52 -33.67
N ILE A 315 25.11 -13.32 -34.99
CA ILE A 315 26.29 -13.54 -35.84
C ILE A 315 27.48 -12.64 -35.44
N GLU A 316 27.22 -11.42 -34.99
CA GLU A 316 28.24 -10.48 -34.49
C GLU A 316 28.85 -10.94 -33.16
N ASP A 317 28.04 -11.47 -32.23
CA ASP A 317 28.54 -12.11 -31.00
C ASP A 317 29.43 -13.31 -31.32
N LEU A 318 28.96 -14.25 -32.16
CA LEU A 318 29.76 -15.40 -32.60
C LEU A 318 31.12 -14.98 -33.19
N LYS A 319 31.14 -13.90 -33.99
CA LYS A 319 32.38 -13.34 -34.57
C LYS A 319 33.28 -12.66 -33.55
N SER A 320 32.72 -12.05 -32.50
CA SER A 320 33.52 -11.42 -31.45
C SER A 320 34.38 -12.45 -30.71
N ARG A 321 33.82 -13.65 -30.46
CA ARG A 321 34.48 -14.79 -29.78
C ARG A 321 35.64 -15.41 -30.57
N PHE A 322 35.73 -15.16 -31.88
CA PHE A 322 36.76 -15.72 -32.78
C PHE A 322 38.18 -15.63 -32.23
N HIS A 323 38.56 -14.49 -31.64
CA HIS A 323 39.95 -14.28 -31.19
C HIS A 323 40.34 -15.14 -29.97
N ASP A 324 39.37 -15.51 -29.13
CA ASP A 324 39.60 -16.35 -27.96
C ASP A 324 39.44 -17.84 -28.30
N GLU A 325 38.43 -18.19 -29.11
CA GLU A 325 38.29 -19.54 -29.68
C GLU A 325 39.53 -19.95 -30.49
N LYS A 326 40.10 -19.03 -31.27
CA LYS A 326 41.37 -19.23 -32.00
C LYS A 326 42.59 -19.40 -31.10
N LYS A 327 42.54 -19.02 -29.81
CA LYS A 327 43.57 -19.37 -28.81
C LYS A 327 43.33 -20.80 -28.33
N ILE A 328 42.09 -21.14 -27.96
CA ILE A 328 41.69 -22.48 -27.50
C ILE A 328 42.03 -23.54 -28.55
N ILE A 329 41.65 -23.33 -29.82
CA ILE A 329 41.96 -24.25 -30.93
C ILE A 329 43.47 -24.48 -31.05
N LYS A 330 44.29 -23.43 -31.02
CA LYS A 330 45.76 -23.57 -31.08
C LYS A 330 46.33 -24.32 -29.88
N GLU A 331 45.71 -24.19 -28.71
CA GLU A 331 46.11 -24.93 -27.51
C GLU A 331 45.78 -26.42 -27.64
N ILE A 332 44.59 -26.76 -28.14
CA ILE A 332 44.18 -28.15 -28.45
C ILE A 332 45.17 -28.78 -29.42
N LEU A 333 45.44 -28.14 -30.57
CA LEU A 333 46.38 -28.64 -31.58
C LEU A 333 47.79 -28.86 -31.00
N LYS A 334 48.26 -27.94 -30.16
CA LYS A 334 49.55 -28.07 -29.46
C LYS A 334 49.56 -29.25 -28.48
N GLN A 335 48.49 -29.49 -27.74
CA GLN A 335 48.38 -30.62 -26.80
C GLN A 335 48.25 -31.97 -27.53
N LYS A 336 47.56 -31.99 -28.67
CA LYS A 336 47.43 -33.15 -29.57
C LYS A 336 48.67 -33.39 -30.45
N LEU A 337 49.69 -32.52 -30.38
CA LEU A 337 50.90 -32.51 -31.22
C LEU A 337 50.61 -32.47 -32.74
N PHE A 338 49.52 -31.82 -33.14
CA PHE A 338 49.08 -31.72 -34.52
C PHE A 338 49.58 -30.41 -35.17
N GLU A 339 50.29 -30.51 -36.29
CA GLU A 339 50.65 -29.37 -37.13
C GLU A 339 49.86 -29.38 -38.45
N VAL A 340 49.31 -28.23 -38.82
CA VAL A 340 48.62 -28.03 -40.11
C VAL A 340 49.67 -27.82 -41.21
N ASP A 341 49.68 -28.71 -42.19
CA ASP A 341 50.41 -28.57 -43.45
C ASP A 341 49.45 -28.25 -44.62
N ILE A 342 49.94 -28.30 -45.86
CA ILE A 342 49.17 -27.97 -47.07
C ILE A 342 48.25 -29.13 -47.51
N LYS A 343 48.50 -30.36 -47.03
CA LYS A 343 47.74 -31.58 -47.37
C LYS A 343 46.64 -31.87 -46.36
N THR A 344 46.81 -31.38 -45.14
CA THR A 344 45.86 -31.44 -44.02
C THR A 344 44.47 -31.01 -44.49
N THR A 345 43.49 -31.90 -44.42
CA THR A 345 42.11 -31.54 -44.78
C THR A 345 41.40 -30.86 -43.62
N PHE A 346 40.25 -30.25 -43.90
CA PHE A 346 39.38 -29.72 -42.86
C PHE A 346 38.78 -30.83 -41.99
N GLU A 347 38.62 -32.05 -42.52
CA GLU A 347 38.07 -33.19 -41.80
C GLU A 347 39.07 -33.71 -40.75
N ASP A 348 40.33 -33.90 -41.14
CA ASP A 348 41.42 -34.24 -40.20
C ASP A 348 41.53 -33.22 -39.07
N PHE A 349 41.52 -31.94 -39.43
CA PHE A 349 41.59 -30.82 -38.48
C PHE A 349 40.38 -30.78 -37.54
N ALA A 350 39.16 -30.94 -38.08
CA ALA A 350 37.94 -30.92 -37.30
C ALA A 350 37.89 -32.07 -36.30
N THR A 351 38.23 -33.29 -36.71
CA THR A 351 38.29 -34.47 -35.82
C THR A 351 39.24 -34.23 -34.65
N VAL A 352 40.46 -33.73 -34.90
CA VAL A 352 41.45 -33.47 -33.84
C VAL A 352 41.00 -32.38 -32.85
N VAL A 353 40.21 -31.41 -33.30
CA VAL A 353 39.59 -30.38 -32.43
C VAL A 353 38.40 -30.94 -31.65
N CYS A 354 37.50 -31.69 -32.30
CA CYS A 354 36.32 -32.32 -31.70
C CYS A 354 36.67 -33.37 -30.64
N ASP A 355 37.81 -34.05 -30.76
CA ASP A 355 38.37 -34.96 -29.75
C ASP A 355 38.81 -34.26 -28.44
N ASP A 356 38.61 -32.95 -28.29
CA ASP A 356 38.81 -32.21 -27.04
C ASP A 356 37.48 -31.68 -26.50
N LYS A 357 37.25 -31.80 -25.19
CA LYS A 357 36.00 -31.38 -24.54
C LYS A 357 35.70 -29.89 -24.68
N ARG A 358 36.72 -29.06 -24.96
CA ARG A 358 36.57 -27.62 -25.22
C ARG A 358 35.93 -27.31 -26.57
N SER A 359 35.86 -28.27 -27.49
CA SER A 359 35.17 -28.11 -28.78
C SER A 359 33.69 -27.76 -28.64
N LEU A 360 33.04 -28.26 -27.58
CA LEU A 360 31.62 -28.04 -27.29
C LEU A 360 31.22 -26.57 -27.12
N THR A 361 32.18 -25.66 -26.92
CA THR A 361 31.95 -24.21 -26.77
C THR A 361 32.43 -23.39 -27.97
N LEU A 362 32.98 -24.03 -29.01
CA LEU A 362 33.53 -23.35 -30.19
C LEU A 362 32.47 -23.24 -31.29
N ASP A 363 32.39 -22.07 -31.94
CA ASP A 363 31.57 -21.93 -33.14
C ASP A 363 32.21 -22.64 -34.34
N GLY A 364 31.44 -23.47 -35.06
CA GLY A 364 31.93 -24.20 -36.23
C GLY A 364 32.48 -23.29 -37.35
N GLY A 365 31.94 -22.08 -37.47
CA GLY A 365 32.46 -21.05 -38.38
C GLY A 365 33.84 -20.54 -37.95
N ASN A 366 34.03 -20.23 -36.66
CA ASN A 366 35.31 -19.81 -36.08
C ASN A 366 36.37 -20.93 -36.15
N VAL A 367 35.96 -22.20 -36.00
CA VAL A 367 36.81 -23.37 -36.26
C VAL A 367 37.26 -23.39 -37.73
N LYS A 368 36.33 -23.20 -38.68
CA LYS A 368 36.64 -23.15 -40.12
C LYS A 368 37.52 -21.96 -40.51
N LEU A 369 37.26 -20.76 -39.99
CA LEU A 369 38.09 -19.57 -40.17
C LEU A 369 39.49 -19.73 -39.55
N THR A 370 39.60 -20.48 -38.44
CA THR A 370 40.89 -20.81 -37.83
C THR A 370 41.68 -21.81 -38.66
N TYR A 371 41.03 -22.86 -39.19
CA TYR A 371 41.63 -23.78 -40.17
C TYR A 371 42.17 -23.03 -41.39
N ASN A 372 41.34 -22.22 -42.05
CA ASN A 372 41.74 -21.48 -43.26
C ASN A 372 42.98 -20.61 -43.00
N ALA A 373 43.01 -19.89 -41.87
CA ALA A 373 44.13 -19.02 -41.49
C ALA A 373 45.38 -19.76 -40.96
N LEU A 374 45.31 -21.08 -40.73
CA LEU A 374 46.46 -21.93 -40.45
C LEU A 374 46.99 -22.58 -41.73
N LEU A 375 46.10 -22.99 -42.64
CA LEU A 375 46.44 -23.51 -43.96
C LEU A 375 47.16 -22.46 -44.82
N GLU A 376 46.63 -21.24 -44.91
CA GLU A 376 47.29 -20.10 -45.58
C GLU A 376 48.70 -19.85 -45.02
N LYS A 377 48.87 -19.99 -43.69
CA LYS A 377 50.19 -19.86 -43.04
C LYS A 377 51.13 -21.00 -43.41
N ALA A 378 50.63 -22.22 -43.61
CA ALA A 378 51.42 -23.36 -44.09
C ALA A 378 51.86 -23.16 -45.56
N GLU A 379 50.94 -22.72 -46.42
CA GLU A 379 51.23 -22.37 -47.82
C GLU A 379 52.29 -21.28 -47.94
N VAL A 380 52.18 -20.20 -47.16
CA VAL A 380 53.19 -19.13 -47.13
C VAL A 380 54.54 -19.67 -46.67
N ARG A 381 54.59 -20.48 -45.61
CA ARG A 381 55.83 -21.06 -45.08
C ARG A 381 56.55 -21.95 -46.09
N GLU A 382 55.81 -22.82 -46.79
CA GLU A 382 56.39 -23.67 -47.85
C GLU A 382 56.83 -22.84 -49.06
N LYS A 383 56.06 -21.83 -49.45
CA LYS A 383 56.42 -20.89 -50.52
C LYS A 383 57.68 -20.08 -50.18
N GLU A 384 57.96 -19.84 -48.91
CA GLU A 384 59.23 -19.27 -48.44
C GLU A 384 60.36 -20.31 -48.43
N ARG A 385 60.11 -21.53 -47.94
CA ARG A 385 61.08 -22.63 -48.00
C ARG A 385 61.55 -22.89 -49.43
N LEU A 386 60.62 -23.03 -50.38
CA LEU A 386 60.91 -23.24 -51.81
C LEU A 386 61.65 -22.05 -52.44
N LYS A 387 61.39 -20.81 -52.01
CA LYS A 387 62.19 -19.64 -52.44
C LYS A 387 63.61 -19.71 -51.89
N ASP A 388 63.80 -20.08 -50.63
CA ASP A 388 65.11 -20.12 -50.00
C ASP A 388 65.95 -21.33 -50.44
N ASP A 389 65.33 -22.47 -50.71
CA ASP A 389 65.99 -23.62 -51.35
C ASP A 389 66.39 -23.29 -52.80
N ASN A 390 65.55 -22.58 -53.56
CA ASN A 390 65.90 -22.04 -54.89
C ASN A 390 67.03 -20.99 -54.82
N ARG A 391 67.04 -20.12 -53.79
CA ARG A 391 68.14 -19.17 -53.53
C ARG A 391 69.44 -19.89 -53.13
N ARG A 392 69.37 -20.94 -52.32
CA ARG A 392 70.52 -21.78 -51.93
C ARG A 392 71.08 -22.51 -53.14
N SER A 393 70.22 -23.17 -53.92
CA SER A 393 70.57 -23.80 -55.20
C SER A 393 71.28 -22.80 -56.12
N LYS A 394 70.66 -21.66 -56.45
CA LYS A 394 71.28 -20.63 -57.30
C LYS A 394 72.59 -20.04 -56.75
N LYS A 395 72.82 -20.05 -55.43
CA LYS A 395 74.13 -19.68 -54.86
C LYS A 395 75.18 -20.76 -55.13
N LEU A 396 74.83 -22.03 -54.98
CA LEU A 396 75.70 -23.17 -55.34
C LEU A 396 75.97 -23.20 -56.85
N GLU A 397 74.95 -23.06 -57.70
CA GLU A 397 75.10 -23.00 -59.16
C GLU A 397 76.03 -21.84 -59.59
N ASN A 398 75.91 -20.66 -58.98
CA ASN A 398 76.79 -19.53 -59.27
C ASN A 398 78.21 -19.70 -58.70
N ALA A 399 78.37 -20.33 -57.53
CA ALA A 399 79.69 -20.66 -56.98
C ALA A 399 80.43 -21.64 -57.90
N PHE A 400 79.76 -22.70 -58.35
CA PHE A 400 80.34 -23.66 -59.28
C PHE A 400 80.61 -23.03 -60.66
N ARG A 401 79.72 -22.18 -61.18
CA ARG A 401 79.99 -21.40 -62.40
C ARG A 401 81.13 -20.38 -62.27
N ASN A 402 81.41 -19.89 -61.06
CA ASN A 402 82.62 -19.10 -60.79
C ASN A 402 83.87 -19.98 -60.78
N LEU A 403 83.81 -21.21 -60.23
CA LEU A 403 84.90 -22.17 -60.26
C LEU A 403 85.27 -22.56 -61.71
N LEU A 404 84.29 -22.89 -62.55
CA LEU A 404 84.52 -23.22 -63.97
C LEU A 404 85.25 -22.10 -64.73
N ARG A 405 84.89 -20.83 -64.45
CA ARG A 405 85.61 -19.66 -64.97
C ARG A 405 87.02 -19.53 -64.40
N ALA A 406 87.19 -19.67 -63.08
CA ALA A 406 88.48 -19.50 -62.41
C ALA A 406 89.50 -20.62 -62.70
N LYS A 407 89.04 -21.78 -63.19
CA LYS A 407 89.85 -22.93 -63.63
C LYS A 407 90.06 -22.97 -65.15
N GLU A 408 89.61 -21.93 -65.87
CA GLU A 408 89.70 -21.80 -67.34
C GLU A 408 89.21 -23.07 -68.07
N VAL A 409 88.04 -23.57 -67.67
CA VAL A 409 87.42 -24.74 -68.31
C VAL A 409 86.90 -24.34 -69.69
N ASP A 410 87.42 -25.00 -70.72
CA ASP A 410 87.06 -24.72 -72.11
C ASP A 410 85.63 -25.20 -72.44
N HIS A 411 84.94 -24.41 -73.28
CA HIS A 411 83.56 -24.66 -73.72
C HIS A 411 83.38 -25.93 -74.59
N LEU A 412 84.49 -26.52 -75.08
CA LEU A 412 84.49 -27.79 -75.80
C LEU A 412 84.97 -28.97 -74.93
N ALA A 413 85.32 -28.74 -73.66
CA ALA A 413 85.76 -29.80 -72.76
C ALA A 413 84.58 -30.71 -72.34
N THR A 414 84.85 -32.01 -72.21
CA THR A 414 83.88 -32.94 -71.64
C THR A 414 83.88 -32.87 -70.11
N TRP A 415 82.80 -33.36 -69.50
CA TRP A 415 82.71 -33.50 -68.05
C TRP A 415 83.91 -34.29 -67.48
N GLU A 416 84.19 -35.44 -68.09
CA GLU A 416 85.27 -36.36 -67.74
C GLU A 416 86.67 -35.73 -67.83
N THR A 417 86.94 -34.89 -68.84
CA THR A 417 88.23 -34.22 -69.00
C THR A 417 88.39 -32.98 -68.09
N SER A 418 87.28 -32.50 -67.53
CA SER A 418 87.26 -31.35 -66.60
C SER A 418 87.31 -31.76 -65.13
N LEU A 419 86.78 -32.95 -64.79
CA LEU A 419 86.66 -33.47 -63.42
C LEU A 419 87.95 -33.28 -62.57
N PRO A 420 89.16 -33.69 -63.04
CA PRO A 420 90.37 -33.64 -62.21
C PRO A 420 90.91 -32.22 -61.93
N LYS A 421 90.32 -31.18 -62.54
CA LYS A 421 90.63 -29.75 -62.27
C LYS A 421 89.71 -29.13 -61.21
N LEU A 422 88.58 -29.78 -60.94
CA LEU A 422 87.45 -29.29 -60.15
C LEU A 422 87.29 -30.07 -58.83
N GLU A 423 87.65 -31.35 -58.82
CA GLU A 423 87.62 -32.23 -57.66
C GLU A 423 88.43 -31.69 -56.47
N GLY A 424 87.88 -31.83 -55.26
CA GLY A 424 88.47 -31.27 -54.04
C GLY A 424 88.31 -29.76 -53.84
N ASP A 425 87.73 -29.02 -54.79
CA ASP A 425 87.38 -27.61 -54.58
C ASP A 425 86.06 -27.48 -53.78
N PRO A 426 85.99 -26.65 -52.72
CA PRO A 426 84.77 -26.47 -51.92
C PRO A 426 83.53 -26.08 -52.73
N ALA A 427 83.66 -25.39 -53.86
CA ALA A 427 82.53 -25.01 -54.71
C ALA A 427 82.03 -26.15 -55.63
N PHE A 428 82.85 -27.17 -55.88
CA PHE A 428 82.46 -28.41 -56.55
C PHE A 428 81.83 -29.38 -55.54
N GLU A 429 82.45 -29.56 -54.37
CA GLU A 429 81.93 -30.50 -53.35
C GLU A 429 80.67 -30.04 -52.63
N ALA A 430 80.40 -28.73 -52.57
CA ALA A 430 79.15 -28.20 -51.99
C ALA A 430 77.88 -28.58 -52.78
N ILE A 431 78.02 -29.17 -53.99
CA ILE A 431 76.92 -29.75 -54.77
C ILE A 431 77.04 -31.27 -54.65
N ILE A 432 76.16 -31.91 -53.87
CA ILE A 432 76.32 -33.33 -53.53
C ILE A 432 75.94 -34.27 -54.70
N ALA A 433 74.94 -33.90 -55.51
CA ALA A 433 74.48 -34.73 -56.62
C ALA A 433 75.30 -34.46 -57.90
N GLU A 434 75.97 -35.49 -58.44
CA GLU A 434 76.73 -35.35 -59.70
C GLU A 434 75.83 -34.95 -60.88
N SER A 435 74.57 -35.41 -60.91
CA SER A 435 73.58 -35.00 -61.90
C SER A 435 73.30 -33.49 -61.89
N ASP A 436 73.34 -32.84 -60.72
CA ASP A 436 73.29 -31.38 -60.62
C ASP A 436 74.58 -30.75 -61.11
N ARG A 437 75.76 -31.28 -60.72
CA ARG A 437 77.07 -30.79 -61.22
C ARG A 437 77.11 -30.80 -62.75
N ILE A 438 76.71 -31.92 -63.38
CA ILE A 438 76.63 -32.09 -64.83
C ILE A 438 75.59 -31.15 -65.47
N ARG A 439 74.45 -30.88 -64.81
CA ARG A 439 73.46 -29.90 -65.31
C ARG A 439 74.02 -28.48 -65.35
N ILE A 440 74.86 -28.10 -64.38
CA ILE A 440 75.36 -26.73 -64.21
C ILE A 440 76.61 -26.46 -65.06
N PHE A 441 77.37 -27.52 -65.36
CA PHE A 441 78.49 -27.55 -66.31
C PHE A 441 78.03 -27.36 -67.76
N LYS A 442 76.82 -27.85 -68.09
CA LYS A 442 76.13 -27.64 -69.38
C LYS A 442 75.40 -26.29 -69.43
#